data_AF-A0A2N2G2U4-F1
#
_entry.id   AF-A0A2N2G2U4-F1
#
_cell.length_a   1.000
_cell.length_b   1.000
_cell.length_c   1.000
_cell.angle_alpha   90.00
_cell.angle_beta   90.00
_cell.angle_gamma   90.00
#
_symmetry.space_group_name_H-M   'P 1'
#
loop_
_entity.id
_entity.type
_entity.pdbx_description
1 polymer ?
#
loop_
_entity_poly.entity_id
_entity_poly.type
_entity_poly.pdbx_seq_one_letter_code
_entity_poly.pdbx_strand_id
1 'polypeptide(L)'
;YIGMYPMEHGGQFERALVPYFFLITTLMMIGYLYTNSKKSWLLMVIPVVLPLAFLIDYTGWLYWYGHNMQDWGAFTIKPFMPTVFGQGKVAQFTTHSYPTIGFYILILTSILSILSIFSKLKEYKK
;
A
#
# COMPACT_ATOMS: atom_id res chain seq x y z
N TYR A 1 -5.34 17.21 -21.24
CA TYR A 1 -5.25 16.92 -19.80
C TYR A 1 -6.53 17.38 -19.11
N ILE A 2 -7.11 16.53 -18.27
CA ILE A 2 -8.44 16.73 -17.64
C ILE A 2 -8.41 17.60 -16.37
N GLY A 3 -7.37 18.42 -16.19
CA GLY A 3 -7.21 19.28 -15.01
C GLY A 3 -6.74 18.56 -13.73
N MET A 4 -6.41 17.26 -13.81
CA MET A 4 -5.81 16.53 -12.69
C MET A 4 -4.33 16.88 -12.52
N TYR A 5 -3.89 16.95 -11.25
CA TYR A 5 -2.47 17.06 -10.93
C TYR A 5 -1.66 15.86 -11.46
N PRO A 6 -0.38 16.05 -11.83
CA PRO A 6 0.49 14.95 -12.21
C PRO A 6 0.65 13.95 -11.06
N MET A 7 0.23 12.70 -11.27
CA MET A 7 0.32 11.65 -10.25
C MET A 7 1.76 11.21 -9.94
N GLU A 8 2.68 11.45 -10.87
CA GLU A 8 4.11 11.17 -10.68
C GLU A 8 4.72 12.00 -9.52
N HIS A 9 4.13 13.15 -9.21
CA HIS A 9 4.52 14.01 -8.09
C HIS A 9 3.72 13.73 -6.81
N GLY A 10 2.86 12.70 -6.79
CA GLY A 10 2.10 12.30 -5.61
C GLY A 10 2.93 11.59 -4.58
N GLY A 11 2.59 11.79 -3.31
CA GLY A 11 3.20 11.06 -2.21
C GLY A 11 4.72 11.17 -2.14
N GLN A 12 5.30 12.33 -2.46
CA GLN A 12 6.77 12.50 -2.46
C GLN A 12 7.39 12.20 -1.10
N PHE A 13 6.72 12.64 -0.04
CA PHE A 13 7.14 12.41 1.33
C PHE A 13 7.07 10.91 1.69
N GLU A 14 5.95 10.28 1.37
CA GLU A 14 5.70 8.86 1.59
C GLU A 14 6.75 8.02 0.87
N ARG A 15 6.97 8.28 -0.43
CA ARG A 15 8.00 7.62 -1.24
C ARG A 15 9.41 7.80 -0.70
N ALA A 16 9.73 8.97 -0.14
CA ALA A 16 11.04 9.22 0.48
C ALA A 16 11.24 8.40 1.76
N LEU A 17 10.16 8.11 2.50
CA LEU A 17 10.20 7.31 3.73
C LEU A 17 10.19 5.79 3.49
N VAL A 18 9.71 5.34 2.33
CA VAL A 18 9.56 3.91 1.99
C VAL A 18 10.84 3.07 2.27
N PRO A 19 12.05 3.48 1.85
CA PRO A 19 13.26 2.68 2.11
C PRO A 19 13.54 2.48 3.60
N TYR A 20 13.37 3.52 4.42
CA TYR A 20 13.58 3.46 5.86
C TYR A 20 12.52 2.59 6.53
N PHE A 21 11.27 2.70 6.08
CA PHE A 21 10.17 1.85 6.56
C PHE A 21 10.44 0.36 6.30
N PHE A 22 10.89 0.00 5.10
CA PHE A 22 11.24 -1.39 4.77
C PHE A 22 12.47 -1.88 5.54
N LEU A 23 13.46 -1.02 5.80
CA LEU A 23 14.60 -1.35 6.64
C LEU A 23 14.15 -1.71 8.06
N ILE A 24 13.34 -0.85 8.69
CA ILE A 24 12.81 -1.08 10.04
C ILE A 24 11.96 -2.37 10.08
N THR A 25 11.08 -2.56 9.08
CA THR A 25 10.25 -3.77 8.97
C THR A 25 11.12 -5.03 8.89
N THR A 26 12.19 -4.99 8.10
CA THR A 26 13.14 -6.11 7.98
C THR A 26 13.84 -6.39 9.32
N LEU A 27 14.29 -5.36 10.02
CA LEU A 27 14.89 -5.50 11.35
C LEU A 27 13.91 -6.10 12.37
N MET A 28 12.63 -5.72 12.31
CA MET A 28 11.59 -6.31 13.15
C MET A 28 11.35 -7.79 12.84
N MET A 29 11.35 -8.15 11.55
CA MET A 29 11.26 -9.55 11.13
C MET A 29 12.46 -10.38 11.60
N ILE A 30 13.67 -9.82 11.56
CA ILE A 30 14.87 -10.46 12.10
C ILE A 30 14.76 -10.59 13.63
N GLY A 31 14.36 -9.53 14.33
CA GLY A 31 14.12 -9.55 15.78
C GLY A 31 13.08 -10.58 16.20
N TYR A 32 12.05 -10.81 15.39
CA TYR A 32 11.07 -11.86 15.60
C TYR A 32 11.69 -13.27 15.59
N LEU A 33 12.67 -13.53 14.73
CA LEU A 33 13.35 -14.82 14.68
C LEU A 33 14.11 -15.10 15.97
N TYR A 34 14.83 -14.10 16.50
CA TYR A 34 15.65 -14.25 17.71
C TYR A 34 14.86 -14.15 19.03
N THR A 35 13.65 -13.58 19.01
CA THR A 35 12.86 -13.39 20.24
C THR A 35 12.08 -14.64 20.60
N ASN A 36 12.42 -15.26 21.75
CA ASN A 36 11.74 -16.44 22.27
C ASN A 36 10.60 -16.12 23.26
N SER A 37 9.71 -15.18 22.91
CA SER A 37 8.57 -14.82 23.74
C SER A 37 7.23 -15.05 23.03
N LYS A 38 6.18 -15.37 23.82
CA LYS A 38 4.79 -15.45 23.32
C LYS A 38 4.28 -14.12 22.73
N LYS A 39 4.92 -12.99 23.07
CA LYS A 39 4.57 -11.64 22.57
C LYS A 39 5.34 -11.24 21.31
N SER A 40 6.24 -12.10 20.81
CA SER A 40 7.03 -11.83 19.60
C SER A 40 6.17 -11.54 18.36
N TRP A 41 4.93 -12.07 18.29
CA TRP A 41 4.00 -11.81 17.18
C TRP A 41 3.75 -10.32 16.91
N LEU A 42 3.89 -9.45 17.91
CA LEU A 42 3.75 -7.99 17.76
C LEU A 42 4.74 -7.42 16.72
N LEU A 43 5.93 -8.02 16.61
CA LEU A 43 6.95 -7.61 15.63
C LEU A 43 6.54 -7.94 14.19
N MET A 44 5.61 -8.86 14.00
CA MET A 44 5.11 -9.26 12.69
C MET A 44 3.81 -8.55 12.30
N VAL A 45 3.23 -7.71 13.16
CA VAL A 45 2.00 -6.97 12.84
C VAL A 45 2.20 -6.06 11.62
N ILE A 46 3.34 -5.36 11.57
CA ILE A 46 3.64 -4.42 10.48
C ILE A 46 3.65 -5.11 9.10
N PRO A 47 4.46 -6.16 8.84
CA PRO A 47 4.44 -6.82 7.54
C PRO A 47 3.10 -7.49 7.21
N VAL A 48 2.32 -7.88 8.22
CA VAL A 48 0.97 -8.46 8.03
C VAL A 48 -0.01 -7.41 7.49
N VAL A 49 -0.05 -6.21 8.08
CA VAL A 49 -0.99 -5.16 7.67
C VAL A 49 -0.54 -4.37 6.44
N LEU A 50 0.71 -4.55 6.01
CA LEU A 50 1.34 -3.74 4.97
C LEU A 50 0.57 -3.71 3.62
N PRO A 51 0.04 -4.84 3.08
CA PRO A 51 -0.74 -4.79 1.84
C PRO A 51 -2.00 -3.94 1.98
N LEU A 52 -2.67 -4.01 3.14
CA LEU A 52 -3.88 -3.23 3.40
C LEU A 52 -3.55 -1.75 3.56
N ALA A 53 -2.49 -1.43 4.31
CA ALA A 53 -2.01 -0.06 4.47
C ALA A 53 -1.68 0.59 3.12
N PHE A 54 -1.01 -0.16 2.23
CA PHE A 54 -0.73 0.30 0.86
C PHE A 54 -2.02 0.61 0.08
N LEU A 55 -3.05 -0.23 0.16
CA LEU A 55 -4.31 0.04 -0.54
C LEU A 55 -5.03 1.27 0.01
N ILE A 56 -5.00 1.47 1.32
CA ILE A 56 -5.61 2.65 1.95
C ILE A 56 -4.90 3.92 1.46
N ASP A 57 -3.57 3.95 1.50
CA ASP A 57 -2.79 5.09 1.04
C ASP A 57 -3.00 5.37 -0.46
N TYR A 58 -2.89 4.32 -1.29
CA TYR A 58 -3.13 4.40 -2.73
C TYR A 58 -4.53 4.93 -3.08
N THR A 59 -5.58 4.41 -2.42
CA THR A 59 -6.96 4.85 -2.66
C THR A 59 -7.21 6.26 -2.16
N GLY A 60 -6.57 6.67 -1.05
CA GLY A 60 -6.58 8.03 -0.54
C GLY A 60 -5.99 9.03 -1.54
N TRP A 61 -4.84 8.71 -2.13
CA TRP A 61 -4.23 9.53 -3.17
C TRP A 61 -5.12 9.62 -4.41
N LEU A 62 -5.66 8.50 -4.92
CA LEU A 62 -6.60 8.52 -6.05
C LEU A 62 -7.80 9.42 -5.78
N TYR A 63 -8.41 9.29 -4.59
CA TYR A 63 -9.53 10.13 -4.19
C TYR A 63 -9.15 11.61 -4.19
N TRP A 64 -8.00 11.95 -3.60
CA TRP A 64 -7.50 13.33 -3.56
C TRP A 64 -7.33 13.90 -4.97
N TYR A 65 -6.71 13.15 -5.89
CA TYR A 65 -6.54 13.56 -7.28
C TYR A 65 -7.87 13.75 -8.02
N GLY A 66 -8.87 12.93 -7.73
CA GLY A 66 -10.21 13.03 -8.32
C GLY A 66 -11.06 14.17 -7.77
N HIS A 67 -10.71 14.73 -6.60
CA HIS A 67 -11.48 15.80 -5.93
C HIS A 67 -10.77 17.16 -5.92
N ASN A 68 -9.46 17.19 -6.13
CA ASN A 68 -8.65 18.42 -6.20
C ASN A 68 -8.25 18.68 -7.66
N MET A 69 -9.24 18.97 -8.50
CA MET A 69 -9.03 19.31 -9.91
C MET A 69 -8.79 20.80 -10.08
N GLN A 70 -8.00 21.16 -11.09
CA GLN A 70 -7.59 22.53 -11.36
C GLN A 70 -8.40 23.14 -12.52
N ASP A 71 -8.65 24.45 -12.44
CA ASP A 71 -9.50 25.18 -13.40
C ASP A 71 -8.87 25.36 -14.80
N TRP A 72 -7.58 25.05 -14.96
CA TRP A 72 -6.91 25.11 -16.27
C TRP A 72 -7.16 23.88 -17.15
N GLY A 73 -7.88 22.87 -16.64
CA GLY A 73 -8.24 21.69 -17.42
C GLY A 73 -9.03 22.07 -18.68
N ALA A 74 -8.78 21.36 -19.79
CA ALA A 74 -9.49 21.61 -21.06
C ALA A 74 -11.02 21.39 -20.95
N PHE A 75 -11.46 20.66 -19.92
CA PHE A 75 -12.86 20.41 -19.60
C PHE A 75 -13.05 20.45 -18.09
N THR A 76 -14.15 21.05 -17.63
CA THR A 76 -14.56 20.99 -16.22
C THR A 76 -15.30 19.68 -15.97
N ILE A 77 -14.66 18.76 -15.26
CA ILE A 77 -15.24 17.47 -14.89
C ILE A 77 -15.71 17.56 -13.43
N LYS A 78 -16.85 16.95 -13.12
CA LYS A 78 -17.30 16.84 -11.73
C LYS A 78 -16.34 15.96 -10.93
N PRO A 79 -16.07 16.26 -9.65
CA PRO A 79 -15.31 15.37 -8.77
C PRO A 79 -15.77 13.92 -8.88
N PHE A 80 -14.81 13.01 -8.99
CA PHE A 80 -15.07 11.59 -9.17
C PHE A 80 -14.03 10.75 -8.44
N MET A 81 -14.32 9.46 -8.26
CA MET A 81 -13.36 8.51 -7.72
C MET A 81 -12.67 7.78 -8.88
N PRO A 82 -11.34 7.92 -9.06
CA PRO A 82 -10.61 7.11 -10.02
C PRO A 82 -10.72 5.62 -9.72
N THR A 83 -10.70 4.80 -10.77
CA THR A 83 -10.80 3.35 -10.64
C THR A 83 -9.58 2.80 -9.88
N VAL A 84 -9.84 2.13 -8.76
CA VAL A 84 -8.80 1.53 -7.90
C VAL A 84 -8.15 0.33 -8.57
N PHE A 85 -8.95 -0.53 -9.21
CA PHE A 85 -8.46 -1.71 -9.91
C PHE A 85 -9.20 -1.91 -11.24
N GLY A 86 -8.46 -2.31 -12.26
CA GLY A 86 -8.98 -2.61 -13.59
C GLY A 86 -8.93 -1.41 -14.53
N GLN A 87 -9.92 -1.34 -15.42
CA GLN A 87 -10.04 -0.26 -16.39
C GLN A 87 -11.18 0.67 -16.00
N GLY A 88 -10.88 1.96 -15.98
CA GLY A 88 -11.84 3.03 -15.78
C GLY A 88 -11.99 3.86 -17.05
N LYS A 89 -13.09 4.60 -17.14
CA LYS A 89 -13.28 5.60 -18.18
C LYS A 89 -13.60 6.94 -17.53
N VAL A 90 -12.79 7.94 -17.84
CA VAL A 90 -12.95 9.32 -17.37
C VAL A 90 -13.04 10.22 -18.60
N ALA A 91 -14.24 10.72 -18.87
CA ALA A 91 -14.57 11.40 -20.12
C ALA A 91 -14.18 10.54 -21.35
N GLN A 92 -13.27 11.04 -22.19
CA GLN A 92 -12.78 10.32 -23.38
C GLN A 92 -11.52 9.48 -23.10
N PHE A 93 -11.02 9.47 -21.87
CA PHE A 93 -9.79 8.78 -21.50
C PHE A 93 -10.08 7.46 -20.78
N THR A 94 -9.34 6.42 -21.16
CA THR A 94 -9.33 5.15 -20.45
C THR A 94 -8.18 5.16 -19.44
N THR A 95 -8.46 4.78 -18.20
CA THR A 95 -7.48 4.69 -17.11
C THR A 95 -7.20 3.23 -16.79
N HIS A 96 -5.94 2.84 -16.71
CA HIS A 96 -5.53 1.49 -16.36
C HIS A 96 -4.89 1.48 -14.98
N SER A 97 -5.50 0.76 -14.05
CA SER A 97 -5.04 0.62 -12.66
C SER A 97 -4.87 -0.85 -12.33
N TYR A 98 -3.66 -1.37 -12.54
CA TYR A 98 -3.33 -2.75 -12.22
C TYR A 98 -2.18 -2.80 -11.22
N PRO A 99 -2.28 -3.67 -10.20
CA PRO A 99 -1.18 -3.88 -9.28
C PRO A 99 0.02 -4.46 -10.04
N THR A 100 1.19 -3.90 -9.75
CA THR A 100 2.47 -4.37 -10.28
C THR A 100 3.11 -5.35 -9.29
N ILE A 101 4.28 -5.88 -9.67
CA ILE A 101 4.98 -6.91 -8.89
C ILE A 101 5.21 -6.54 -7.42
N GLY A 102 5.43 -5.26 -7.11
CA GLY A 102 5.64 -4.81 -5.73
C GLY A 102 4.46 -5.14 -4.82
N PHE A 103 3.22 -4.97 -5.31
CA PHE A 103 2.03 -5.27 -4.51
C PHE A 103 1.87 -6.77 -4.25
N TYR A 104 2.16 -7.62 -5.23
CA TYR A 104 2.13 -9.07 -5.05
C TYR A 104 3.20 -9.56 -4.06
N ILE A 105 4.39 -8.94 -4.07
CA ILE A 105 5.43 -9.21 -3.06
C ILE A 105 4.93 -8.83 -1.66
N LEU A 106 4.26 -7.69 -1.50
CA LEU A 106 3.66 -7.31 -0.22
C LEU A 106 2.67 -8.35 0.29
N ILE A 107 1.77 -8.83 -0.57
CA ILE A 107 0.81 -9.89 -0.23
C ILE A 107 1.55 -11.15 0.21
N LEU A 108 2.55 -11.59 -0.54
CA LEU A 108 3.33 -12.78 -0.22
C LEU A 108 4.03 -12.64 1.14
N THR A 109 4.66 -11.50 1.40
CA THR A 109 5.30 -11.19 2.69
C THR A 109 4.30 -11.23 3.84
N SER A 110 3.10 -10.68 3.66
CA SER A 110 2.03 -10.73 4.67
C SER A 110 1.60 -12.16 4.97
N ILE A 111 1.32 -12.97 3.94
CA ILE A 111 0.95 -14.38 4.10
C ILE A 111 2.04 -15.17 4.84
N LEU A 112 3.30 -15.02 4.43
CA LEU A 112 4.42 -15.70 5.09
C LEU A 112 4.58 -15.25 6.55
N SER A 113 4.35 -13.97 6.84
CA SER A 113 4.40 -13.43 8.20
C SER A 113 3.30 -14.04 9.08
N ILE A 114 2.06 -14.13 8.58
CA ILE A 114 0.94 -14.81 9.25
C ILE A 114 1.29 -16.27 9.56
N LEU A 115 1.79 -17.01 8.56
CA LEU A 115 2.18 -18.41 8.72
C LEU A 115 3.31 -18.56 9.76
N SER A 116 4.28 -17.64 9.77
CA SER A 116 5.36 -17.65 10.75
C SER A 116 4.85 -17.47 12.18
N ILE A 117 3.86 -16.59 12.39
CA ILE A 117 3.21 -16.36 13.69
C ILE A 117 2.52 -17.65 14.13
N PHE A 118 1.71 -18.26 13.26
CA PHE A 118 1.01 -19.50 13.60
C PHE A 118 1.95 -20.66 13.93
N SER A 119 3.06 -20.78 13.18
CA SER A 119 4.08 -21.80 13.44
C SER A 119 4.68 -21.66 14.84
N LYS A 120 5.10 -20.45 15.22
CA LYS A 120 5.73 -20.18 16.52
C LYS A 120 4.74 -20.27 17.68
N LEU A 121 3.50 -19.82 17.49
CA LEU A 121 2.43 -19.98 18.48
C LEU A 121 2.10 -21.47 18.73
N LYS A 122 2.19 -22.33 17.71
CA LYS A 122 2.01 -23.77 17.85
C LYS A 122 3.16 -24.41 18.64
N GLU A 123 4.39 -23.94 18.45
CA GLU A 123 5.56 -24.38 19.21
C GLU A 123 5.40 -24.10 20.72
N TYR A 124 4.95 -22.90 21.09
CA TYR A 124 4.71 -22.53 22.50
C TYR A 124 3.54 -23.23 23.20
N LYS A 125 2.69 -23.93 22.43
CA LYS A 125 1.58 -24.72 22.98
C LYS A 125 1.99 -26.16 23.30
N LYS A 126 3.13 -26.63 22.78
CA LYS A 126 3.74 -27.89 23.20
C LYS A 126 4.42 -27.73 24.55
#